data_AF-A2GBV6-F1
#
_entry.id   AF-A2GBV6-F1
#
_cell.length_a   1.000
_cell.length_b   1.000
_cell.length_c   1.000
_cell.angle_alpha   90.00
_cell.angle_beta   90.00
_cell.angle_gamma   90.00
#
_symmetry.space_group_name_H-M   'P 1'
#
loop_
_entity.id
_entity.type
_entity.pdbx_description
1 polymer ?
#
loop_
_entity_poly.entity_id
_entity_poly.type
_entity_poly.pdbx_seq_one_letter_code
_entity_poly.pdbx_strand_id
1 'polypeptide(L)' 'MTNKVTEAMKQKFLVEYIKSGTIPEGFYIHTMKDGRVQFRKIKQPLDKEGILRKIKLHEDNIAELKKKLEEL' A
#
# COMPACT_ATOMS: atom_id res chain seq x y z
N MET A 1 -1.87 -17.86 -3.88
CA MET A 1 -3.32 -17.63 -3.93
C MET A 1 -3.61 -16.19 -3.51
N THR A 2 -4.11 -15.34 -4.39
CA THR A 2 -4.59 -14.00 -4.01
C THR A 2 -6.01 -14.14 -3.46
N ASN A 3 -6.15 -14.31 -2.15
CA ASN A 3 -7.46 -14.30 -1.51
C ASN A 3 -8.16 -12.97 -1.80
N LYS A 4 -9.22 -13.03 -2.61
CA LYS A 4 -10.03 -11.88 -3.00
C LYS A 4 -10.82 -11.45 -1.76
N VAL A 5 -10.69 -10.19 -1.36
CA VAL A 5 -11.43 -9.65 -0.21
C VAL A 5 -12.90 -9.54 -0.60
N THR A 6 -13.78 -10.23 0.11
CA THR A 6 -15.23 -10.20 -0.10
C THR A 6 -15.88 -9.04 0.68
N GLU A 7 -17.11 -8.67 0.34
CA GLU A 7 -17.85 -7.61 1.08
C GLU A 7 -18.06 -7.97 2.56
N ALA A 8 -18.36 -9.23 2.86
CA ALA A 8 -18.50 -9.71 4.24
C ALA A 8 -17.21 -9.52 5.05
N MET A 9 -16.04 -9.75 4.43
CA MET A 9 -14.74 -9.50 5.07
C MET A 9 -14.53 -8.01 5.34
N LYS A 10 -14.90 -7.13 4.40
CA LYS A 10 -14.79 -5.66 4.60
C LYS A 10 -15.64 -5.17 5.76
N GLN A 11 -16.87 -5.67 5.89
CA GLN A 11 -17.75 -5.33 7.01
C GLN A 11 -17.14 -5.79 8.34
N LYS A 12 -16.62 -7.02 8.40
CA LYS A 12 -15.93 -7.53 9.58
C LYS A 12 -14.72 -6.67 9.97
N PHE A 13 -13.88 -6.29 9.00
CA PHE A 13 -12.72 -5.43 9.23
C PHE A 13 -13.11 -4.06 9.79
N LEU A 14 -14.17 -3.46 9.26
CA LEU A 14 -14.67 -2.18 9.75
C LEU A 14 -15.15 -2.28 11.21
N VAL A 15 -15.91 -3.33 11.54
CA VAL A 15 -16.41 -3.55 12.91
C VAL A 15 -15.26 -3.75 13.89
N GLU A 16 -14.26 -4.56 13.55
CA GLU A 16 -13.08 -4.79 14.39
C GLU A 16 -12.26 -3.51 14.59
N TYR A 17 -12.05 -2.75 13.51
CA TYR A 17 -11.35 -1.47 13.59
C TYR A 17 -12.06 -0.47 14.50
N ILE A 18 -13.38 -0.36 14.42
CA ILE A 18 -14.16 0.55 15.28
C ILE A 18 -14.15 0.10 16.75
N LYS A 19 -14.21 -1.21 17.01
CA LYS A 19 -14.28 -1.75 18.38
C LYS A 19 -12.95 -1.71 19.12
N SER A 20 -11.85 -2.03 18.44
CA SER A 20 -10.55 -2.27 19.09
C SER A 20 -9.38 -1.55 18.43
N GLY A 21 -9.61 -0.79 17.36
CA GLY A 21 -8.53 -0.18 16.58
C GLY A 21 -7.69 -1.19 15.78
N THR A 22 -8.13 -2.45 15.70
CA THR A 22 -7.38 -3.52 15.04
C THR A 22 -7.39 -3.34 13.53
N ILE A 23 -6.22 -3.41 12.91
CA ILE A 23 -6.05 -3.38 11.45
C ILE A 23 -5.71 -4.80 10.98
N PRO A 24 -6.45 -5.34 9.99
CA PRO A 24 -6.16 -6.67 9.44
C PRO A 24 -4.73 -6.75 8.86
N GLU A 25 -4.10 -7.91 9.02
CA GLU A 25 -2.76 -8.15 8.50
C GLU A 25 -2.68 -7.91 6.98
N GLY A 26 -1.62 -7.23 6.54
CA GLY A 26 -1.43 -6.89 5.13
C GLY A 26 -2.26 -5.68 4.68
N PHE A 27 -2.90 -4.95 5.59
CA PHE A 27 -3.60 -3.69 5.32
C PHE A 27 -3.06 -2.55 6.18
N TYR A 28 -3.26 -1.32 5.70
CA TYR A 28 -3.08 -0.09 6.47
C TYR A 28 -4.32 0.80 6.30
N ILE A 29 -4.53 1.70 7.25
CA ILE A 29 -5.62 2.67 7.19
C ILE A 29 -5.17 3.95 6.52
N HIS A 30 -5.96 4.42 5.56
CA HIS A 30 -5.85 5.76 5.01
C HIS A 30 -7.11 6.54 5.36
N THR A 31 -6.97 7.53 6.25
CA THR A 31 -8.05 8.44 6.60
C THR A 31 -8.09 9.58 5.58
N MET A 32 -9.22 9.72 4.91
CA MET A 32 -9.49 10.77 3.93
C MET A 32 -9.83 12.09 4.65
N LYS A 33 -9.69 13.21 3.95
CA LYS A 33 -9.97 14.56 4.49
C LYS A 33 -11.42 14.75 4.96
N ASP A 34 -12.35 13.97 4.43
CA ASP A 34 -13.77 13.96 4.78
C ASP A 34 -14.11 12.99 5.92
N GLY A 35 -13.11 12.45 6.61
CA GLY A 35 -13.29 11.53 7.72
C GLY A 35 -13.57 10.08 7.31
N ARG A 36 -13.66 9.76 6.01
CA ARG A 36 -13.80 8.37 5.56
C ARG A 36 -12.52 7.57 5.81
N VAL A 37 -12.70 6.33 6.25
CA VAL A 37 -11.60 5.39 6.51
C VAL A 37 -11.50 4.40 5.36
N GLN A 38 -10.33 4.32 4.72
CA GLN A 38 -10.06 3.37 3.65
C GLN A 38 -9.01 2.34 4.07
N PHE A 39 -9.37 1.06 4.04
CA PHE A 39 -8.44 -0.05 4.18
C PHE A 39 -7.68 -0.24 2.87
N ARG A 40 -6.37 0.01 2.88
CA ARG A 40 -5.50 -0.19 1.73
C ARG A 40 -4.61 -1.38 1.94
N LYS A 41 -4.55 -2.25 0.93
CA LYS A 41 -3.64 -3.40 0.97
C LYS A 41 -2.20 -2.91 0.88
N ILE A 42 -1.35 -3.41 1.76
CA ILE A 42 0.09 -3.23 1.66
C ILE A 42 0.51 -3.93 0.38
N LYS A 43 0.96 -3.14 -0.61
CA LYS A 43 1.55 -3.69 -1.82
C LYS A 43 2.89 -4.30 -1.42
N GLN A 44 2.89 -5.62 -1.22
CA GLN A 44 4.10 -6.40 -1.09
C GLN A 44 5.03 -6.08 -2.27
N PRO A 45 6.32 -5.99 -1.98
CA PRO A 45 7.11 -7.22 -2.05
C PRO A 45 7.56 -7.63 -0.65
N LEU A 46 7.12 -8.80 -0.20
CA LEU A 46 7.62 -9.39 1.06
C LEU A 46 8.86 -10.26 0.81
N ASP A 47 9.18 -10.56 -0.45
CA ASP A 47 10.36 -11.30 -0.83
C ASP A 47 11.54 -10.37 -1.16
N LYS A 48 12.74 -10.88 -0.92
CA LYS A 48 14.00 -10.17 -1.19
C LYS A 48 14.07 -9.69 -2.65
N GLU A 49 13.60 -10.51 -3.59
CA GLU A 49 13.61 -10.20 -5.02
C GLU A 49 12.68 -9.05 -5.38
N GLY A 50 11.45 -9.02 -4.84
CA GLY A 50 10.53 -7.94 -5.14
C GLY A 50 11.00 -6.62 -4.51
N ILE A 51 11.63 -6.65 -3.34
CA ILE A 51 12.25 -5.46 -2.72
C ILE A 51 13.36 -4.93 -3.63
N LEU A 52 14.29 -5.79 -4.08
CA LEU A 52 15.37 -5.41 -4.99
C LEU A 52 14.84 -4.82 -6.31
N ARG A 53 13.81 -5.42 -6.89
CA ARG A 53 13.16 -4.91 -8.12
C ARG A 53 12.60 -3.50 -7.91
N LYS A 54 12.00 -3.25 -6.74
CA LYS A 54 11.42 -1.93 -6.41
C LYS A 54 12.51 -0.88 -6.18
N ILE A 55 13.62 -1.24 -5.56
CA ILE A 55 14.79 -0.36 -5.42
C ILE A 55 15.31 0.04 -6.80
N LYS A 56 15.54 -0.93 -7.69
CA LYS A 56 16.02 -0.66 -9.04
C LYS A 56 15.11 0.29 -9.83
N LEU A 57 13.79 0.08 -9.75
CA LEU A 57 12.82 0.99 -10.38
C LEU A 57 12.95 2.44 -9.88
N HIS A 58 13.18 2.63 -8.58
CA HIS A 58 13.36 3.95 -8.01
C HIS A 58 14.70 4.57 -8.41
N GLU A 59 15.77 3.78 -8.50
CA GLU A 59 17.07 4.24 -9.01
C GLU A 59 16.97 4.70 -10.47
N ASP A 60 16.31 3.92 -11.33
CA ASP A 60 16.08 4.27 -12.74
C ASP A 60 15.29 5.59 -12.86
N ASN A 61 14.21 5.74 -12.08
CA ASN A 61 13.42 6.97 -12.07
C ASN A 61 14.25 8.20 -11.60
N ILE A 62 15.12 8.02 -10.60
CA ILE A 62 16.01 9.10 -10.13
C ILE A 62 17.01 9.48 -11.23
N ALA A 63 17.58 8.50 -11.93
CA ALA A 63 18.50 8.76 -13.04
C ALA A 63 17.82 9.54 -14.16
N GLU A 64 16.59 9.16 -14.53
CA GLU A 64 15.79 9.89 -15.53
C GLU A 64 15.51 11.33 -15.08
N LEU A 65 15.13 11.53 -13.82
CA LEU A 65 14.87 12.86 -13.27
C LEU A 65 16.14 13.74 -13.25
N LYS A 66 17.30 13.17 -12.91
CA LYS A 66 18.59 13.88 -12.98
C LYS A 66 18.92 14.30 -14.39
N LYS A 67 18.72 13.42 -15.38
CA LYS A 67 18.94 13.74 -16.78
C LYS A 67 18.03 14.90 -17.24
N LYS A 68 16.75 14.87 -16.88
CA LYS A 68 15.81 15.97 -17.18
C LYS A 68 16.20 17.29 -16.52
N LEU A 69 16.87 17.23 -15.36
CA LEU A 69 17.36 18.42 -14.66
C LEU A 69 18.61 19.00 -15.34
N GLU A 70 19.47 18.17 -15.93
CA GLU A 70 20.66 18.63 -16.69
C GLU A 70 20.30 19.20 -18.07
N GLU A 71 19.13 18.85 -18.62
CA GLU A 71 18.61 19.35 -19.89
C GLU A 71 17.79 20.66 -19.75
N LEU A 72 17.68 21.22 -18.54
CA LEU A 72 17.03 22.50 -18.22
C LEU A 72 18.04 23.66 -18.18
#